data_AF-A0A0F6QC71-F1
#
_entry.id   AF-A0A0F6QC71-F1
#
_cell.length_a   1.000
_cell.length_b   1.000
_cell.length_c   1.000
_cell.angle_alpha   90.00
_cell.angle_beta   90.00
_cell.angle_gamma   90.00
#
_symmetry.space_group_name_H-M   'P 1'
#
loop_
_entity.id
_entity.type
_entity.pdbx_description
1 polymer ?
#
loop_
_entity_poly.entity_id
_entity_poly.type
_entity_poly.pdbx_seq_one_letter_code
_entity_poly.pdbx_strand_id
1 'polypeptide(L)'
;MSGSDALDYYGGHMVAESVTAGNARRLVACWNLLHEFDTEAIEAGTFADFIGQQVYMHEIENANSGELRLSDVSMQLMAAGFAGKMKANAAENYMEFGLFHPETGHITLTVQRAEGLTPAQKLAAMTKQRDVLLEALNGVLGVINNSEGVAGWHKNGDIATWDELLPEVATALEFVEGA
;
A
#
# COMPACT_ATOMS: atom_id res chain seq x y z
N MET A 1 -54.18 -8.69 25.06
CA MET A 1 -53.03 -9.20 24.29
C MET A 1 -53.58 -9.67 22.94
N SER A 2 -53.27 -8.97 21.87
CA SER A 2 -53.58 -9.38 20.49
C SER A 2 -52.27 -9.34 19.71
N GLY A 3 -51.96 -10.44 19.04
CA GLY A 3 -50.63 -10.77 18.52
C GLY A 3 -50.24 -10.05 17.23
N SER A 4 -49.00 -9.58 17.22
CA SER A 4 -48.02 -9.51 16.12
C SER A 4 -48.52 -9.71 14.67
N ASP A 5 -48.86 -8.61 13.99
CA ASP A 5 -48.90 -8.50 12.52
C ASP A 5 -47.51 -8.17 11.97
N ALA A 6 -46.61 -9.16 11.92
CA ALA A 6 -45.30 -9.01 11.27
C ALA A 6 -44.80 -10.37 10.77
N LEU A 7 -45.54 -10.97 9.86
CA LEU A 7 -45.17 -12.21 9.17
C LEU A 7 -45.41 -12.05 7.66
N ASP A 8 -44.85 -10.99 7.07
CA ASP A 8 -44.82 -10.85 5.62
C ASP A 8 -43.55 -11.47 5.03
N TYR A 9 -43.77 -12.73 4.69
CA TYR A 9 -43.19 -13.60 3.67
C TYR A 9 -42.30 -12.95 2.59
N TYR A 10 -41.00 -13.23 2.63
CA TYR A 10 -40.11 -13.17 1.46
C TYR A 10 -39.54 -14.57 1.17
N GLY A 11 -39.88 -15.13 0.00
CA GLY A 11 -39.03 -16.14 -0.67
C GLY A 11 -39.01 -17.58 -0.15
N GLY A 12 -40.02 -18.07 0.58
CA GLY A 12 -40.19 -19.52 0.80
C GLY A 12 -39.20 -20.19 1.77
N HIS A 13 -38.45 -19.43 2.56
CA HIS A 13 -37.74 -19.94 3.73
C HIS A 13 -38.04 -19.01 4.91
N MET A 14 -38.70 -19.52 5.96
CA MET A 14 -38.84 -18.75 7.19
C MET A 14 -37.45 -18.54 7.80
N VAL A 15 -36.94 -17.31 7.73
CA VAL A 15 -35.70 -16.90 8.41
C VAL A 15 -35.76 -17.21 9.92
N ALA A 16 -36.97 -17.31 10.50
CA ALA A 16 -37.17 -17.64 11.91
C ALA A 16 -36.64 -19.04 12.32
N GLU A 17 -36.54 -20.02 11.41
CA GLU A 17 -36.10 -21.38 11.76
C GLU A 17 -34.59 -21.59 11.65
N SER A 18 -33.85 -20.68 11.00
CA SER A 18 -32.40 -20.77 10.82
C SER A 18 -31.59 -19.70 11.56
N VAL A 19 -32.24 -18.84 12.36
CA VAL A 19 -31.56 -17.82 13.16
C VAL A 19 -31.13 -18.41 14.50
N THR A 20 -29.90 -18.93 14.54
CA THR A 20 -29.22 -19.12 15.82
C THR A 20 -29.02 -17.78 16.51
N ALA A 21 -28.82 -17.74 17.84
CA ALA A 21 -28.48 -16.50 18.55
C ALA A 21 -27.23 -15.80 17.95
N GLY A 22 -26.35 -16.55 17.30
CA GLY A 22 -25.23 -16.01 16.52
C GLY A 22 -25.66 -15.28 15.25
N ASN A 23 -26.60 -15.84 14.49
CA ASN A 23 -27.14 -15.21 13.28
C ASN A 23 -27.93 -13.95 13.60
N ALA A 24 -28.70 -13.93 14.70
CA ALA A 24 -29.43 -12.74 15.15
C ALA A 24 -28.49 -11.56 15.42
N ARG A 25 -27.38 -11.79 16.14
CA ARG A 25 -26.37 -10.75 16.40
C ARG A 25 -25.71 -10.23 15.14
N ARG A 26 -25.49 -11.10 14.14
CA ARG A 26 -24.91 -10.69 12.84
C ARG A 26 -25.87 -9.83 12.05
N LEU A 27 -27.15 -10.19 12.01
CA LEU A 27 -28.19 -9.38 11.35
C LEU A 27 -28.30 -7.99 11.99
N VAL A 28 -28.28 -7.90 13.32
CA VAL A 28 -28.28 -6.60 14.03
C VAL A 28 -27.03 -5.79 13.72
N ALA A 29 -25.85 -6.41 13.65
CA ALA A 29 -24.61 -5.71 13.29
C ALA A 29 -24.63 -5.20 11.84
N CYS A 30 -25.11 -6.00 10.89
CA CYS A 30 -25.28 -5.59 9.50
C CYS A 30 -26.32 -4.48 9.36
N TRP A 31 -27.44 -4.56 10.09
CA TRP A 31 -28.43 -3.50 10.14
C TRP A 31 -27.83 -2.19 10.65
N ASN A 32 -27.16 -2.21 11.81
CA ASN A 32 -26.55 -1.02 12.38
C ASN A 32 -25.50 -0.38 11.44
N LEU A 33 -24.78 -1.20 10.66
CA LEU A 33 -23.82 -0.71 9.68
C LEU A 33 -24.49 -0.04 8.47
N LEU A 34 -25.66 -0.52 8.05
CA LEU A 34 -26.30 -0.15 6.79
C LEU A 34 -27.59 0.67 6.94
N HIS A 35 -28.05 0.94 8.16
CA HIS A 35 -29.37 1.54 8.44
C HIS A 35 -29.62 2.92 7.84
N GLU A 36 -28.56 3.64 7.45
CA GLU A 36 -28.64 4.97 6.81
C GLU A 36 -28.85 4.89 5.30
N PHE A 37 -28.76 3.70 4.72
CA PHE A 37 -28.88 3.49 3.28
C PHE A 37 -30.23 2.90 2.91
N ASP A 38 -30.73 3.30 1.74
CA ASP A 38 -32.00 2.80 1.24
C ASP A 38 -31.93 1.28 0.96
N THR A 39 -32.96 0.57 1.39
CA THR A 39 -33.01 -0.90 1.28
C THR A 39 -33.04 -1.33 -0.18
N GLU A 40 -33.80 -0.63 -1.03
CA GLU A 40 -33.85 -0.91 -2.46
C GLU A 40 -32.49 -0.72 -3.13
N ALA A 41 -31.69 0.26 -2.70
CA ALA A 41 -30.34 0.48 -3.21
C ALA A 41 -29.36 -0.64 -2.79
N ILE A 42 -29.48 -1.17 -1.57
CA ILE A 42 -28.67 -2.30 -1.10
C ILE A 42 -29.03 -3.59 -1.86
N GLU A 43 -30.30 -3.77 -2.21
CA GLU A 43 -30.83 -4.96 -2.89
C GLU A 43 -30.62 -4.96 -4.42
N ALA A 44 -30.42 -3.78 -5.03
CA ALA A 44 -30.35 -3.60 -6.49
C ALA A 44 -29.09 -4.18 -7.16
N GLY A 45 -28.10 -4.64 -6.41
CA GLY A 45 -26.85 -5.13 -6.96
C GLY A 45 -25.97 -5.89 -5.96
N THR A 46 -24.74 -6.19 -6.34
CA THR A 46 -23.77 -6.74 -5.40
C THR A 46 -23.29 -5.66 -4.42
N PHE A 47 -22.71 -6.05 -3.29
CA PHE A 47 -22.06 -5.10 -2.38
C PHE A 47 -20.99 -4.24 -3.10
N ALA A 48 -20.31 -4.80 -4.12
CA ALA A 48 -19.37 -4.06 -4.95
C ALA A 48 -20.08 -3.00 -5.81
N ASP A 49 -21.25 -3.32 -6.37
CA ASP A 49 -22.07 -2.38 -7.15
C ASP A 49 -22.62 -1.27 -6.25
N PHE A 50 -23.10 -1.62 -5.06
CA PHE A 50 -23.58 -0.66 -4.06
C PHE A 50 -22.47 0.33 -3.65
N ILE A 51 -21.28 -0.18 -3.29
CA ILE A 51 -20.13 0.67 -2.95
C ILE A 51 -19.69 1.49 -4.17
N GLY A 52 -19.69 0.90 -5.37
CA GLY A 52 -19.37 1.60 -6.62
C GLY A 52 -20.34 2.75 -6.93
N GLN A 53 -21.64 2.56 -6.70
CA GLN A 53 -22.65 3.61 -6.86
C GLN A 53 -22.51 4.72 -5.82
N GLN A 54 -22.22 4.38 -4.56
CA GLN A 54 -21.95 5.39 -3.52
C GLN A 54 -20.70 6.21 -3.84
N VAL A 55 -19.66 5.56 -4.36
CA VAL A 55 -18.45 6.22 -4.88
C VAL A 55 -18.82 7.16 -6.03
N TYR A 56 -19.54 6.67 -7.04
CA TYR A 56 -19.91 7.44 -8.23
C TYR A 56 -20.80 8.67 -7.93
N MET A 57 -21.81 8.50 -7.08
CA MET A 57 -22.72 9.59 -6.70
C MET A 57 -21.97 10.72 -5.99
N HIS A 58 -21.04 10.37 -5.09
CA HIS A 58 -20.19 11.36 -4.43
C HIS A 58 -19.04 11.89 -5.32
N GLU A 59 -18.60 11.13 -6.33
CA GLU A 59 -17.68 11.60 -7.37
C GLU A 59 -18.33 12.64 -8.30
N ILE A 60 -19.61 12.48 -8.69
CA ILE A 60 -20.32 13.48 -9.51
C ILE A 60 -20.46 14.82 -8.77
N GLU A 61 -20.78 14.80 -7.48
CA GLU A 61 -20.85 16.03 -6.68
C GLU A 61 -19.48 16.73 -6.58
N ASN A 62 -18.39 15.96 -6.62
CA ASN A 62 -17.03 16.44 -6.37
C ASN A 62 -16.13 16.59 -7.61
N ALA A 63 -16.56 16.17 -8.81
CA ALA A 63 -15.79 16.30 -10.05
C ALA A 63 -15.37 17.75 -10.38
N ASN A 64 -15.97 18.75 -9.72
CA ASN A 64 -15.60 20.16 -9.84
C ASN A 64 -14.43 20.62 -8.95
N SER A 65 -13.85 19.78 -8.08
CA SER A 65 -12.80 20.18 -7.12
C SER A 65 -11.45 19.47 -7.27
N GLY A 66 -11.35 18.43 -8.11
CA GLY A 66 -10.08 17.71 -8.35
C GLY A 66 -9.60 16.85 -7.17
N GLU A 67 -10.42 16.69 -6.13
CA GLU A 67 -10.12 15.90 -4.93
C GLU A 67 -11.15 14.75 -4.82
N LEU A 68 -10.67 13.50 -4.78
CA LEU A 68 -11.52 12.33 -4.60
C LEU A 68 -12.01 12.28 -3.14
N ARG A 69 -13.20 12.81 -2.87
CA ARG A 69 -13.84 12.74 -1.55
C ARG A 69 -14.99 11.73 -1.62
N LEU A 70 -14.70 10.49 -1.23
CA LEU A 70 -15.75 9.47 -1.03
C LEU A 70 -16.57 9.82 0.23
N SER A 71 -17.80 9.33 0.36
CA SER A 71 -18.64 9.59 1.54
C SER A 71 -17.90 9.23 2.84
N ASP A 72 -18.13 9.99 3.91
CA ASP A 72 -17.40 9.85 5.18
C ASP A 72 -17.40 8.39 5.70
N VAL A 73 -18.51 7.66 5.52
CA VAL A 73 -18.63 6.24 5.90
C VAL A 73 -17.80 5.33 4.99
N SER A 74 -17.83 5.55 3.67
CA SER A 74 -17.06 4.75 2.70
C SER A 74 -15.55 4.98 2.88
N MET A 75 -15.13 6.23 3.09
CA MET A 75 -13.74 6.57 3.42
C MET A 75 -13.30 5.94 4.74
N GLN A 76 -14.13 5.97 5.78
CA GLN A 76 -13.80 5.39 7.07
C GLN A 76 -13.68 3.87 7.00
N LEU A 77 -14.58 3.18 6.29
CA LEU A 77 -14.51 1.74 6.08
C LEU A 77 -13.26 1.37 5.26
N MET A 78 -12.98 2.11 4.20
CA MET A 78 -11.80 1.92 3.36
C MET A 78 -10.51 2.18 4.15
N ALA A 79 -10.44 3.27 4.91
CA ALA A 79 -9.31 3.62 5.76
C ALA A 79 -9.09 2.60 6.88
N ALA A 80 -10.16 2.10 7.52
CA ALA A 80 -10.08 1.04 8.52
C ALA A 80 -9.59 -0.28 7.91
N GLY A 81 -10.09 -0.65 6.73
CA GLY A 81 -9.63 -1.80 5.96
C GLY A 81 -8.14 -1.70 5.61
N PHE A 82 -7.70 -0.54 5.15
CA PHE A 82 -6.28 -0.28 4.86
C PHE A 82 -5.40 -0.25 6.11
N ALA A 83 -5.85 0.35 7.21
CA ALA A 83 -5.12 0.34 8.48
C ALA A 83 -4.95 -1.09 9.02
N GLY A 84 -6.01 -1.91 8.94
CA GLY A 84 -5.95 -3.32 9.29
C GLY A 84 -4.95 -4.10 8.44
N LYS A 85 -4.95 -3.88 7.12
CA LYS A 85 -3.98 -4.50 6.21
C LYS A 85 -2.56 -3.99 6.43
N MET A 86 -2.33 -2.70 6.66
CA MET A 86 -1.00 -2.15 6.97
C MET A 86 -0.41 -2.80 8.21
N LYS A 87 -1.22 -2.96 9.26
CA LYS A 87 -0.81 -3.68 10.47
C LYS A 87 -0.50 -5.15 10.19
N ALA A 88 -1.35 -5.85 9.43
CA ALA A 88 -1.14 -7.27 9.11
C ALA A 88 0.10 -7.52 8.25
N ASN A 89 0.43 -6.61 7.34
CA ASN A 89 1.56 -6.73 6.42
C ASN A 89 2.85 -6.07 6.94
N ALA A 90 2.86 -5.60 8.19
CA ALA A 90 3.97 -4.81 8.76
C ALA A 90 4.44 -3.65 7.84
N ALA A 91 3.49 -3.06 7.10
CA ALA A 91 3.78 -1.96 6.19
C ALA A 91 3.95 -0.68 7.02
N GLU A 92 5.20 -0.22 7.15
CA GLU A 92 5.52 0.95 7.97
C GLU A 92 5.08 2.27 7.33
N ASN A 93 5.22 2.38 5.99
CA ASN A 93 5.14 3.66 5.30
C ASN A 93 4.13 3.71 4.14
N TYR A 94 4.06 2.66 3.32
CA TYR A 94 3.11 2.55 2.22
C TYR A 94 2.72 1.10 1.95
N MET A 95 1.60 0.92 1.25
CA MET A 95 1.12 -0.35 0.72
C MET A 95 0.67 -0.16 -0.73
N GLU A 96 0.90 -1.16 -1.56
CA GLU A 96 0.43 -1.19 -2.95
C GLU A 96 -0.62 -2.29 -3.13
N PHE A 97 -1.65 -1.98 -3.90
CA PHE A 97 -2.69 -2.91 -4.31
C PHE A 97 -2.68 -3.03 -5.82
N GLY A 98 -2.54 -4.26 -6.31
CA GLY A 98 -2.86 -4.58 -7.70
C GLY A 98 -4.36 -4.72 -7.85
N LEU A 99 -4.94 -3.88 -8.70
CA LEU A 99 -6.33 -3.93 -9.13
C LEU A 99 -6.36 -4.32 -10.60
N PHE A 100 -7.40 -5.03 -11.01
CA PHE A 100 -7.66 -5.29 -12.42
C PHE A 100 -9.05 -4.77 -12.75
N HIS A 101 -9.14 -3.96 -13.79
CA HIS A 101 -10.41 -3.52 -14.35
C HIS A 101 -10.46 -3.89 -15.84
N PRO A 102 -11.54 -4.52 -16.34
CA PRO A 102 -11.59 -5.06 -17.69
C PRO A 102 -11.25 -4.06 -18.81
N GLU A 103 -11.56 -2.78 -18.63
CA GLU A 103 -11.33 -1.75 -19.65
C GLU A 103 -9.99 -1.02 -19.52
N THR A 104 -9.48 -0.88 -18.29
CA THR A 104 -8.27 -0.09 -18.00
C THR A 104 -7.05 -0.97 -17.68
N GLY A 105 -7.26 -2.28 -17.60
CA GLY A 105 -6.21 -3.27 -17.34
C GLY A 105 -5.78 -3.28 -15.88
N HIS A 106 -4.50 -3.58 -15.66
CA HIS A 106 -3.90 -3.58 -14.33
C HIS A 106 -3.65 -2.15 -13.85
N ILE A 107 -4.21 -1.84 -12.68
CA ILE A 107 -4.03 -0.56 -11.99
C ILE A 107 -3.31 -0.84 -10.67
N THR A 108 -2.34 0.01 -10.32
CA THR A 108 -1.73 -0.01 -8.99
C THR A 108 -2.29 1.13 -8.16
N LEU A 109 -2.87 0.81 -7.00
CA LEU A 109 -3.27 1.79 -6.00
C LEU A 109 -2.25 1.79 -4.87
N THR A 110 -1.59 2.93 -4.66
CA THR A 110 -0.65 3.11 -3.55
C THR A 110 -1.32 3.89 -2.42
N VAL A 111 -1.36 3.29 -1.23
CA VAL A 111 -1.81 3.95 0.00
C VAL A 111 -0.58 4.22 0.85
N GLN A 112 -0.35 5.48 1.23
CA GLN A 112 0.84 5.89 1.98
C GLN A 112 0.49 6.83 3.12
N ARG A 113 1.33 6.86 4.17
CA ARG A 113 1.22 7.87 5.23
C ARG A 113 1.56 9.25 4.67
N ALA A 114 0.86 10.29 5.13
CA ALA A 114 1.12 11.67 4.73
C ALA A 114 2.53 12.15 5.12
N GLU A 115 3.05 11.69 6.27
CA GLU A 115 4.37 12.06 6.78
C GLU A 115 5.51 11.20 6.16
N GLY A 116 5.16 10.26 5.29
CA GLY A 116 6.08 9.32 4.67
C GLY A 116 6.62 9.76 3.31
N LEU A 117 7.80 9.27 2.94
CA LEU A 117 8.27 9.39 1.55
C LEU A 117 7.47 8.47 0.63
N THR A 118 7.00 8.99 -0.50
CA THR A 118 6.37 8.18 -1.54
C THR A 118 7.39 7.19 -2.14
N PRO A 119 6.95 6.11 -2.80
CA PRO A 119 7.87 5.21 -3.51
C PRO A 119 8.77 5.95 -4.51
N ALA A 120 8.20 6.90 -5.26
CA ALA A 120 8.96 7.73 -6.19
C ALA A 120 9.99 8.63 -5.49
N GLN A 121 9.63 9.22 -4.34
CA GLN A 121 10.56 10.03 -3.54
C GLN A 121 11.66 9.18 -2.91
N LYS A 122 11.33 7.97 -2.42
CA LYS A 122 12.33 7.02 -1.89
C LYS A 122 13.29 6.58 -2.99
N LEU A 123 12.78 6.27 -4.19
CA LEU A 123 13.60 5.94 -5.35
C LEU A 123 14.53 7.10 -5.72
N ALA A 124 14.02 8.32 -5.79
CA ALA A 124 14.83 9.51 -6.08
C ALA A 124 15.91 9.76 -5.02
N ALA A 125 15.58 9.60 -3.74
CA ALA A 125 16.53 9.75 -2.63
C ALA A 125 17.64 8.67 -2.68
N MET A 126 17.27 7.40 -2.91
CA MET A 126 18.22 6.29 -3.05
C MET A 126 19.12 6.47 -4.28
N THR A 127 18.55 6.91 -5.41
CA THR A 127 19.29 7.22 -6.64
C THR A 127 20.33 8.30 -6.37
N LYS A 128 19.94 9.39 -5.71
CA LYS A 128 20.86 10.47 -5.34
C LYS A 128 21.98 9.98 -4.41
N GLN A 129 21.67 9.14 -3.43
CA GLN A 129 22.68 8.56 -2.53
C GLN A 129 23.64 7.65 -3.29
N ARG A 130 23.13 6.78 -4.16
CA ARG A 130 23.93 5.93 -5.04
C ARG A 130 24.88 6.75 -5.90
N ASP A 131 24.40 7.82 -6.52
CA ASP A 131 25.21 8.64 -7.43
C ASP A 131 26.39 9.30 -6.69
N VAL A 132 26.18 9.82 -5.48
CA VAL A 132 27.25 10.37 -4.64
C VAL A 132 28.27 9.30 -4.23
N LEU A 133 27.80 8.11 -3.87
CA LEU A 133 28.69 7.00 -3.50
C LEU A 133 29.50 6.49 -4.70
N LEU A 134 28.89 6.42 -5.89
CA LEU A 134 29.56 6.06 -7.13
C LEU A 134 30.64 7.09 -7.51
N GLU A 135 30.35 8.38 -7.37
CA GLU A 135 31.34 9.44 -7.61
C GLU A 135 32.55 9.29 -6.66
N ALA A 136 32.29 9.04 -5.38
CA ALA A 136 33.35 8.79 -4.40
C ALA A 136 34.17 7.54 -4.73
N LEU A 137 33.52 6.44 -5.13
CA LEU A 137 34.18 5.19 -5.51
C LEU A 137 35.03 5.35 -6.77
N ASN A 138 34.56 6.11 -7.75
CA ASN A 138 35.36 6.49 -8.93
C ASN A 138 36.58 7.33 -8.55
N GLY A 139 36.45 8.22 -7.55
CA GLY A 139 37.59 8.95 -6.98
C GLY A 139 38.63 8.01 -6.36
N VAL A 140 38.20 7.01 -5.59
CA VAL A 140 39.08 5.98 -5.01
C VAL A 140 39.75 5.16 -6.10
N LEU A 141 39.00 4.73 -7.13
CA LEU A 141 39.55 4.03 -8.28
C LEU A 141 40.61 4.88 -9.01
N GLY A 142 40.38 6.19 -9.11
CA GLY A 142 41.37 7.15 -9.60
C GLY A 142 42.67 7.12 -8.79
N VAL A 143 42.60 7.08 -7.46
CA VAL A 143 43.78 6.95 -6.60
C VAL A 143 44.49 5.61 -6.83
N ILE A 144 43.73 4.51 -6.87
CA ILE A 144 44.26 3.16 -7.10
C ILE A 144 44.99 3.09 -8.44
N ASN A 145 44.40 3.60 -9.51
CA ASN A 145 44.98 3.56 -10.85
C ASN A 145 46.24 4.44 -11.01
N ASN A 146 46.45 5.39 -10.09
CA ASN A 146 47.58 6.32 -10.13
C ASN A 146 48.60 6.10 -9.00
N SER A 147 48.48 5.02 -8.22
CA SER A 147 49.42 4.72 -7.13
C SER A 147 49.55 3.22 -6.87
N GLU A 148 50.69 2.79 -6.32
CA GLU A 148 50.96 1.38 -6.05
C GLU A 148 50.42 0.89 -4.70
N GLY A 149 50.01 1.82 -3.83
CA GLY A 149 49.54 1.51 -2.48
C GLY A 149 49.85 2.62 -1.48
N VAL A 150 49.84 2.29 -0.19
CA VAL A 150 50.13 3.20 0.92
C VAL A 150 51.49 2.90 1.53
N ALA A 151 52.45 3.81 1.33
CA ALA A 151 53.75 3.74 1.99
C ALA A 151 53.65 4.08 3.48
N GLY A 152 54.43 3.39 4.32
CA GLY A 152 54.46 3.62 5.78
C GLY A 152 53.29 3.03 6.55
N TRP A 153 52.38 2.31 5.87
CA TRP A 153 51.33 1.53 6.52
C TRP A 153 51.90 0.32 7.26
N HIS A 154 52.79 -0.43 6.59
CA HIS A 154 53.48 -1.55 7.22
C HIS A 154 54.68 -1.06 8.06
N LYS A 155 54.92 -1.71 9.21
CA LYS A 155 56.05 -1.40 10.10
C LYS A 155 57.41 -1.78 9.53
N ASN A 156 57.45 -2.64 8.51
CA ASN A 156 58.67 -3.11 7.85
C ASN A 156 59.15 -2.16 6.73
N GLY A 157 58.39 -1.11 6.41
CA GLY A 157 58.73 -0.14 5.38
C GLY A 157 58.23 -0.50 3.97
N ASP A 158 57.59 -1.66 3.80
CA ASP A 158 56.99 -2.05 2.52
C ASP A 158 55.74 -1.21 2.22
N ILE A 159 55.38 -1.14 0.93
CA ILE A 159 54.15 -0.50 0.46
C ILE A 159 53.00 -1.50 0.61
N ALA A 160 51.93 -1.08 1.28
CA ALA A 160 50.69 -1.84 1.36
C ALA A 160 49.87 -1.64 0.08
N THR A 161 49.72 -2.70 -0.71
CA THR A 161 49.04 -2.64 -2.00
C THR A 161 47.53 -2.36 -1.86
N TRP A 162 46.90 -1.83 -2.91
CA TRP A 162 45.46 -1.57 -2.88
C TRP A 162 44.61 -2.84 -2.80
N ASP A 163 45.06 -3.95 -3.38
CA ASP A 163 44.38 -5.26 -3.25
C ASP A 163 44.38 -5.79 -1.81
N GLU A 164 45.41 -5.44 -1.03
CA GLU A 164 45.48 -5.76 0.40
C GLU A 164 44.55 -4.85 1.23
N LEU A 165 44.56 -3.55 0.94
CA LEU A 165 43.89 -2.55 1.79
C LEU A 165 42.42 -2.32 1.45
N LEU A 166 42.04 -2.47 0.19
CA LEU A 166 40.71 -2.15 -0.33
C LEU A 166 40.21 -3.23 -1.32
N PRO A 167 40.23 -4.52 -0.95
CA PRO A 167 39.80 -5.60 -1.84
C PRO A 167 38.32 -5.47 -2.29
N GLU A 168 37.50 -4.76 -1.52
CA GLU A 168 36.07 -4.60 -1.79
C GLU A 168 35.76 -3.59 -2.89
N VAL A 169 36.71 -2.71 -3.25
CA VAL A 169 36.47 -1.63 -4.23
C VAL A 169 36.11 -2.20 -5.60
N ALA A 170 36.81 -3.25 -6.05
CA ALA A 170 36.51 -3.90 -7.32
C ALA A 170 35.11 -4.52 -7.32
N THR A 171 34.73 -5.22 -6.24
CA THR A 171 33.40 -5.83 -6.10
C THR A 171 32.30 -4.77 -6.06
N ALA A 172 32.54 -3.65 -5.37
CA ALA A 172 31.58 -2.55 -5.27
C ALA A 172 31.37 -1.85 -6.63
N LEU A 173 32.42 -1.70 -7.44
CA LEU A 173 32.33 -1.11 -8.78
C LEU A 173 31.50 -2.01 -9.72
N GLU A 174 31.79 -3.31 -9.77
CA GLU A 174 31.03 -4.28 -10.58
C GLU A 174 29.54 -4.27 -10.22
N PHE A 175 29.23 -4.21 -8.92
CA PHE A 175 27.85 -4.15 -8.46
C PHE A 175 27.10 -2.90 -8.94
N VAL A 176 27.76 -1.74 -8.95
CA VAL A 176 27.12 -0.46 -9.34
C VAL A 176 27.03 -0.32 -10.86
N GLU A 177 27.97 -0.89 -11.61
CA GLU A 177 27.97 -0.88 -13.09
C GLU A 177 27.00 -1.90 -13.71
N GLY A 178 26.53 -2.88 -12.93
CA GLY A 178 25.43 -3.78 -13.30
C GLY A 178 25.85 -4.93 -14.21
N ALA A 179 26.84 -5.72 -13.78
CA ALA A 179 27.17 -7.02 -14.37
C ALA A 179 26.03 -8.05 -14.23
#